data_AF-A0A7Y7TKL7-F1
#
_entry.id   AF-A0A7Y7TKL7-F1
#
_cell.length_a   1.000
_cell.length_b   1.000
_cell.length_c   1.000
_cell.angle_alpha   90.00
_cell.angle_beta   90.00
_cell.angle_gamma   90.00
#
_symmetry.space_group_name_H-M   'P 1'
#
loop_
_entity.id
_entity.type
_entity.pdbx_description
1 polymer ?
#
loop_
_entity_poly.entity_id
_entity_poly.type
_entity_poly.pdbx_seq_one_letter_code
_entity_poly.pdbx_strand_id
1 'polypeptide(L)'
;MEAILYKAEIEKTFTNVRTFSYSEKKANPYDEEHINAFLDAILDFKNSLHSKAEKIYTINEKIESITWFTDLDNECLMLINDLISSAKDLRTTLIRQYVSMDYFRKKGVAKEEIKNFKNAIDELREAYQDLESVFFFLPEIPEFIETTKELSLI
;
A
#
# COMPACT_ATOMS: atom_id res chain seq x y z
N MET A 1 25.11 -28.25 53.42
CA MET A 1 24.97 -26.95 52.73
C MET A 1 24.24 -27.11 51.41
N GLU A 2 24.63 -28.07 50.55
CA GLU A 2 24.00 -28.30 49.24
C GLU A 2 22.49 -28.58 49.30
N ALA A 3 22.01 -29.41 50.24
CA ALA A 3 20.58 -29.69 50.38
C ALA A 3 19.72 -28.45 50.73
N ILE A 4 20.29 -27.45 51.40
CA ILE A 4 19.61 -26.19 51.72
C ILE A 4 19.51 -25.32 50.47
N LEU A 5 20.57 -25.28 49.67
CA LEU A 5 20.58 -24.62 48.35
C LEU A 5 19.56 -25.25 47.41
N TYR A 6 19.55 -26.58 47.29
CA TYR A 6 18.57 -27.30 46.45
C TYR A 6 17.13 -27.06 46.91
N LYS A 7 16.88 -27.03 48.22
CA LYS A 7 15.55 -26.73 48.76
C LYS A 7 15.09 -25.32 48.40
N ALA A 8 15.95 -24.32 48.56
CA ALA A 8 15.63 -22.93 48.21
C ALA A 8 15.34 -22.78 46.71
N GLU A 9 16.06 -23.50 45.85
CA GLU A 9 15.84 -23.49 44.41
C GLU A 9 14.54 -24.21 44.00
N ILE A 10 14.19 -25.30 44.68
CA ILE A 10 12.90 -25.98 44.53
C ILE A 10 11.74 -25.06 44.96
N GLU A 11 11.85 -24.38 46.10
CA GLU A 11 10.83 -23.47 46.61
C GLU A 11 10.62 -22.26 45.68
N LYS A 12 11.71 -21.70 45.15
CA LYS A 12 11.67 -20.64 44.14
C LYS A 12 10.96 -21.11 42.87
N THR A 13 11.33 -22.29 42.38
CA THR A 13 10.71 -22.88 41.17
C THR A 13 9.23 -23.17 41.38
N PHE A 14 8.87 -23.75 42.53
CA PHE A 14 7.48 -24.02 42.90
C PHE A 14 6.65 -22.73 42.95
N THR A 15 7.19 -21.67 43.56
CA THR A 15 6.50 -20.38 43.67
C THR A 15 6.29 -19.75 42.29
N ASN A 16 7.30 -19.81 41.42
CA ASN A 16 7.19 -19.33 40.03
C ASN A 16 6.11 -20.09 39.25
N VAL A 17 6.15 -21.43 39.29
CA VAL A 17 5.17 -22.29 38.59
C VAL A 17 3.76 -22.05 39.12
N ARG A 18 3.59 -21.94 40.44
CA ARG A 18 2.29 -21.67 41.07
C ARG A 18 1.73 -20.32 40.64
N THR A 19 2.56 -19.29 40.64
CA THR A 19 2.14 -17.92 40.28
C THR A 19 1.76 -17.86 38.81
N PHE A 20 2.59 -18.42 37.92
CA PHE A 20 2.30 -18.49 36.49
C PHE A 20 1.05 -19.33 36.18
N SER A 21 0.89 -20.50 36.81
CA SER A 21 -0.30 -21.33 36.61
C SER A 21 -1.59 -20.62 37.03
N TYR A 22 -1.54 -19.83 38.11
CA TYR A 22 -2.68 -19.06 38.56
C TYR A 22 -3.00 -17.89 37.60
N SER A 23 -1.98 -17.18 37.11
CA SER A 23 -2.19 -16.10 36.12
C SER A 23 -2.77 -16.64 34.81
N GLU A 24 -2.24 -17.73 34.27
CA GLU A 24 -2.72 -18.34 33.02
C GLU A 24 -4.16 -18.88 33.14
N LYS A 25 -4.55 -19.39 34.31
CA LYS A 25 -5.94 -19.83 34.56
C LYS A 25 -6.92 -18.66 34.66
N LYS A 26 -6.43 -17.47 35.01
CA LYS A 26 -7.24 -16.25 35.15
C LYS A 26 -7.28 -15.43 33.85
N ALA A 27 -6.16 -15.39 33.12
CA ALA A 27 -6.05 -14.72 31.84
C ALA A 27 -6.75 -15.57 30.78
N ASN A 28 -7.93 -15.13 30.32
CA ASN A 28 -8.53 -15.71 29.13
C ASN A 28 -7.94 -14.96 27.92
N PRO A 29 -7.11 -15.58 27.06
CA PRO A 29 -6.60 -14.93 25.86
C PRO A 29 -7.71 -14.59 24.84
N TYR A 30 -8.93 -15.08 25.09
CA TYR A 30 -10.16 -14.74 24.37
C TYR A 30 -11.08 -13.86 25.21
N ASP A 31 -10.56 -13.09 26.16
CA ASP A 31 -11.36 -12.05 26.76
C ASP A 31 -11.74 -11.01 25.70
N GLU A 32 -12.91 -10.41 25.91
CA GLU A 32 -13.55 -9.54 24.93
C GLU A 32 -12.68 -8.32 24.60
N GLU A 33 -11.93 -7.80 25.57
CA GLU A 33 -11.07 -6.62 25.40
C GLU A 33 -9.90 -6.92 24.46
N HIS A 34 -9.21 -8.05 24.65
CA HIS A 34 -8.12 -8.47 23.78
C HIS A 34 -8.60 -8.76 22.35
N ILE A 35 -9.74 -9.42 22.20
CA ILE A 35 -10.32 -9.72 20.88
C ILE A 35 -10.75 -8.43 20.19
N ASN A 36 -11.40 -7.50 20.90
CA ASN A 36 -11.80 -6.22 20.34
C ASN A 36 -10.58 -5.41 19.88
N ALA A 37 -9.52 -5.32 20.69
CA ALA A 37 -8.30 -4.63 20.29
C ALA A 37 -7.65 -5.23 19.02
N PHE A 38 -7.69 -6.55 18.86
CA PHE A 38 -7.22 -7.21 17.65
C PHE A 38 -8.10 -6.90 16.43
N LEU A 39 -9.42 -6.92 16.59
CA LEU A 39 -10.37 -6.60 15.53
C LEU A 39 -10.27 -5.12 15.11
N ASP A 40 -10.10 -4.22 16.08
CA ASP A 40 -9.89 -2.79 15.83
C ASP A 40 -8.61 -2.55 15.04
N ALA A 41 -7.51 -3.22 15.38
CA ALA A 41 -6.27 -3.13 14.61
C ALA A 41 -6.45 -3.61 13.15
N ILE A 42 -7.29 -4.64 12.91
CA ILE A 42 -7.64 -5.07 11.56
C ILE A 42 -8.48 -4.00 10.85
N LEU A 43 -9.45 -3.39 11.53
CA LEU A 43 -10.28 -2.32 10.98
C LEU A 43 -9.44 -1.09 10.59
N ASP A 44 -8.51 -0.68 11.46
CA ASP A 44 -7.59 0.41 11.19
C ASP A 44 -6.70 0.12 9.98
N PHE A 45 -6.21 -1.10 9.86
CA PHE A 45 -5.44 -1.53 8.70
C PHE A 45 -6.28 -1.43 7.41
N LYS A 46 -7.53 -1.92 7.43
CA LYS A 46 -8.47 -1.82 6.29
C LYS A 46 -8.72 -0.37 5.89
N ASN A 47 -9.02 0.49 6.86
CA ASN A 47 -9.28 1.92 6.65
C ASN A 47 -8.05 2.63 6.08
N SER A 48 -6.86 2.29 6.57
CA SER A 48 -5.60 2.82 6.05
C SER A 48 -5.39 2.45 4.58
N LEU A 49 -5.65 1.20 4.20
CA LEU A 49 -5.57 0.76 2.80
C LEU A 49 -6.58 1.45 1.92
N HIS A 50 -7.82 1.60 2.40
CA HIS A 50 -8.87 2.29 1.68
C HIS A 50 -8.49 3.76 1.40
N SER A 51 -8.10 4.50 2.44
CA SER A 51 -7.66 5.90 2.29
C SER A 51 -6.45 6.05 1.36
N LYS A 52 -5.51 5.10 1.39
CA LYS A 52 -4.38 5.09 0.45
C LYS A 52 -4.84 4.88 -0.98
N ALA A 53 -5.74 3.93 -1.22
CA ALA A 53 -6.26 3.66 -2.56
C ALA A 53 -7.00 4.88 -3.13
N GLU A 54 -7.89 5.52 -2.35
CA GLU A 54 -8.59 6.74 -2.77
C GLU A 54 -7.64 7.88 -3.14
N LYS A 55 -6.57 8.09 -2.36
CA LYS A 55 -5.55 9.08 -2.68
C LYS A 55 -4.84 8.77 -3.99
N ILE A 56 -4.55 7.50 -4.26
CA ILE A 56 -3.92 7.09 -5.52
C ILE A 56 -4.89 7.33 -6.69
N TYR A 57 -6.16 6.94 -6.57
CA TYR A 57 -7.17 7.24 -7.61
C TYR A 57 -7.27 8.75 -7.88
N THR A 58 -7.28 9.59 -6.84
CA THR A 58 -7.28 11.05 -7.01
C THR A 58 -6.03 11.56 -7.75
N ILE A 59 -4.87 10.93 -7.53
CA ILE A 59 -3.63 11.26 -8.25
C ILE A 59 -3.76 10.81 -9.72
N ASN A 60 -4.29 9.62 -9.98
CA ASN A 60 -4.49 9.09 -11.33
C ASN A 60 -5.39 10.01 -12.14
N GLU A 61 -6.55 10.40 -11.61
CA GLU A 61 -7.48 11.34 -12.25
C GLU A 61 -6.80 12.67 -12.62
N LYS A 62 -5.93 13.18 -11.75
CA LYS A 62 -5.17 14.41 -12.02
C LYS A 62 -4.13 14.20 -13.11
N ILE A 63 -3.39 13.10 -13.08
CA ILE A 63 -2.41 12.75 -14.13
C ILE A 63 -3.12 12.62 -15.47
N GLU A 64 -4.24 11.91 -15.52
CA GLU A 64 -5.07 11.76 -16.72
C GLU A 64 -5.58 13.11 -17.22
N SER A 65 -6.01 14.03 -16.34
CA SER A 65 -6.47 15.34 -16.77
C SER A 65 -5.40 16.15 -17.53
N ILE A 66 -4.11 15.93 -17.22
CA ILE A 66 -2.99 16.61 -17.88
C ILE A 66 -2.87 16.17 -19.35
N THR A 67 -3.27 14.94 -19.71
CA THR A 67 -3.18 14.46 -21.10
C THR A 67 -4.03 15.26 -22.08
N TRP A 68 -4.96 16.08 -21.59
CA TRP A 68 -5.82 16.93 -22.39
C TRP A 68 -5.26 18.33 -22.63
N PHE A 69 -4.12 18.68 -22.03
CA PHE A 69 -3.52 20.01 -22.19
C PHE A 69 -2.83 20.14 -23.55
N THR A 70 -3.04 21.28 -24.21
CA THR A 70 -2.42 21.64 -25.49
C THR A 70 -1.49 22.84 -25.31
N ASP A 71 -0.65 23.11 -26.32
CA ASP A 71 0.19 24.31 -26.40
C ASP A 71 1.17 24.49 -25.22
N LEU A 72 1.71 23.36 -24.74
CA LEU A 72 2.70 23.34 -23.67
C LEU A 72 4.09 23.75 -24.17
N ASP A 73 4.78 24.56 -23.37
CA ASP A 73 6.18 24.92 -23.62
C ASP A 73 7.17 23.87 -23.06
N ASN A 74 8.45 24.10 -23.32
CA ASN A 74 9.50 23.18 -22.85
C ASN A 74 9.59 23.08 -21.32
N GLU A 75 9.26 24.15 -20.59
CA GLU A 75 9.27 24.11 -19.13
C GLU A 75 8.16 23.20 -18.61
N CYS A 76 6.97 23.29 -19.20
CA CYS A 76 5.85 22.39 -18.93
C CYS A 76 6.22 20.93 -19.24
N LEU A 77 6.87 20.65 -20.36
CA LEU A 77 7.33 19.31 -20.71
C LEU A 77 8.37 18.77 -19.71
N MET A 78 9.29 19.62 -19.22
CA MET A 78 10.23 19.21 -18.16
C MET A 78 9.49 18.83 -16.87
N LEU A 79 8.51 19.63 -16.44
CA LEU A 79 7.70 19.32 -15.25
C LEU A 79 6.89 18.04 -15.41
N ILE A 80 6.36 17.77 -16.60
CA ILE A 80 5.66 16.52 -16.90
C ILE A 80 6.61 15.32 -16.80
N ASN A 81 7.84 15.43 -17.34
CA ASN A 81 8.84 14.38 -17.22
C ASN A 81 9.22 14.10 -15.75
N ASP A 82 9.36 15.14 -14.94
CA ASP A 82 9.65 15.02 -13.50
C ASP A 82 8.47 14.40 -12.73
N LEU A 83 7.24 14.74 -13.11
CA LEU A 83 6.02 14.13 -12.58
C LEU A 83 5.96 12.62 -12.90
N ILE A 84 6.23 12.23 -14.16
CA ILE A 84 6.27 10.82 -14.57
C ILE A 84 7.32 10.06 -13.77
N SER A 85 8.52 10.64 -13.61
CA SER A 85 9.60 10.04 -12.81
C SER A 85 9.19 9.85 -11.35
N SER A 86 8.56 10.87 -10.76
CA SER A 86 8.05 10.81 -9.39
C SER A 86 6.93 9.77 -9.22
N ALA A 87 6.04 9.63 -10.21
CA ALA A 87 4.98 8.62 -10.21
C ALA A 87 5.54 7.19 -10.32
N LYS A 88 6.58 6.98 -11.13
CA LYS A 88 7.32 5.69 -11.23
C LYS A 88 7.95 5.30 -9.89
N ASP A 89 8.56 6.25 -9.18
CA ASP A 89 9.17 6.03 -7.87
C ASP A 89 8.13 5.74 -6.79
N LEU A 90 7.03 6.50 -6.78
CA LEU A 90 5.89 6.27 -5.90
C LEU A 90 5.34 4.85 -6.10
N ARG A 91 5.07 4.45 -7.34
CA ARG A 91 4.58 3.11 -7.68
C ARG A 91 5.53 2.03 -7.16
N THR A 92 6.83 2.20 -7.35
CA THR A 92 7.84 1.23 -6.87
C THR A 92 7.81 1.07 -5.35
N THR A 93 7.55 2.15 -4.63
CA THR A 93 7.38 2.12 -3.16
C THR A 93 6.07 1.43 -2.77
N LEU A 94 4.97 1.72 -3.46
CA LEU A 94 3.66 1.13 -3.17
C LEU A 94 3.60 -0.36 -3.48
N ILE A 95 4.25 -0.82 -4.56
CA ILE A 95 4.37 -2.26 -4.88
C ILE A 95 5.11 -3.00 -3.76
N ARG A 96 6.17 -2.43 -3.19
CA ARG A 96 6.89 -3.04 -2.05
C ARG A 96 5.99 -3.18 -0.83
N GLN A 97 5.16 -2.17 -0.54
CA GLN A 97 4.14 -2.25 0.52
C GLN A 97 3.11 -3.33 0.22
N TYR A 98 2.61 -3.42 -1.02
CA TYR A 98 1.68 -4.48 -1.40
C TYR A 98 2.31 -5.87 -1.24
N VAL A 99 3.56 -6.06 -1.66
CA VAL A 99 4.26 -7.34 -1.53
C VAL A 99 4.47 -7.74 -0.06
N SER A 100 4.79 -6.79 0.84
CA SER A 100 4.97 -7.10 2.26
C SER A 100 3.68 -7.58 2.94
N MET A 101 2.51 -7.33 2.33
CA MET A 101 1.21 -7.81 2.82
C MET A 101 0.88 -9.25 2.40
N ASP A 102 1.82 -10.00 1.79
CA ASP A 102 1.59 -11.35 1.27
C ASP A 102 1.00 -12.32 2.31
N TYR A 103 1.47 -12.25 3.56
CA TYR A 103 0.96 -13.06 4.65
C TYR A 103 -0.54 -12.81 4.88
N PHE A 104 -0.96 -11.55 4.98
CA PHE A 104 -2.35 -11.17 5.19
C PHE A 104 -3.24 -11.61 4.03
N ARG A 105 -2.77 -11.43 2.78
CA ARG A 105 -3.47 -11.90 1.58
C ARG A 105 -3.73 -13.40 1.61
N LYS A 106 -2.68 -14.20 1.91
CA LYS A 106 -2.77 -15.66 1.98
C LYS A 106 -3.72 -16.14 3.07
N LYS A 107 -3.87 -15.36 4.15
CA LYS A 107 -4.79 -15.63 5.26
C LYS A 107 -6.20 -15.04 5.06
N GLY A 108 -6.44 -14.32 3.97
CA GLY A 108 -7.74 -13.71 3.69
C GLY A 108 -8.09 -12.50 4.56
N VAL A 109 -7.11 -11.91 5.25
CA VAL A 109 -7.32 -10.70 6.07
C VAL A 109 -7.30 -9.48 5.14
N ALA A 110 -8.31 -8.62 5.25
CA ALA A 110 -8.45 -7.38 4.45
C ALA A 110 -8.32 -7.62 2.93
N LYS A 111 -8.84 -8.74 2.44
CA LYS A 111 -8.61 -9.21 1.06
C LYS A 111 -9.05 -8.19 0.01
N GLU A 112 -10.24 -7.62 0.16
CA GLU A 112 -10.80 -6.68 -0.81
C GLU A 112 -10.06 -5.34 -0.76
N GLU A 113 -9.66 -4.88 0.42
CA GLU A 113 -8.90 -3.64 0.58
C GLU A 113 -7.50 -3.76 0.00
N ILE A 114 -6.81 -4.89 0.22
CA ILE A 114 -5.50 -5.15 -0.39
C ILE A 114 -5.61 -5.28 -1.91
N LYS A 115 -6.70 -5.89 -2.42
CA LYS A 115 -6.96 -5.99 -3.86
C LYS A 115 -7.21 -4.60 -4.46
N ASN A 116 -8.06 -3.79 -3.84
CA ASN A 116 -8.34 -2.43 -4.30
C ASN A 116 -7.08 -1.55 -4.28
N PHE A 117 -6.25 -1.68 -3.23
CA PHE A 117 -4.96 -1.01 -3.18
C PHE A 117 -4.05 -1.41 -4.34
N LYS A 118 -4.03 -2.69 -4.72
CA LYS A 118 -3.26 -3.15 -5.89
C LYS A 118 -3.79 -2.59 -7.20
N ASN A 119 -5.11 -2.55 -7.37
CA ASN A 119 -5.74 -1.98 -8.56
C ASN A 119 -5.35 -0.50 -8.71
N ALA A 120 -5.46 0.29 -7.63
CA ALA A 120 -5.05 1.69 -7.65
C ALA A 120 -3.58 1.87 -8.07
N ILE A 121 -2.67 0.99 -7.61
CA ILE A 121 -1.25 1.02 -8.00
C ILE A 121 -1.04 0.68 -9.48
N ASP A 122 -1.84 -0.25 -10.02
CA ASP A 122 -1.77 -0.62 -11.43
C ASP A 122 -2.32 0.49 -12.33
N GLU A 123 -3.41 1.14 -11.93
CA GLU A 123 -3.94 2.31 -12.64
C GLU A 123 -2.97 3.49 -12.57
N LEU A 124 -2.23 3.68 -11.47
CA LEU A 124 -1.17 4.69 -11.42
C LEU A 124 -0.09 4.42 -12.48
N ARG A 125 0.22 3.14 -12.74
CA ARG A 125 1.14 2.77 -13.82
C ARG A 125 0.62 3.22 -15.16
N GLU A 126 -0.64 2.92 -15.43
CA GLU A 126 -1.29 3.22 -16.70
C GLU A 126 -1.36 4.74 -16.90
N ALA A 127 -1.82 5.49 -15.90
CA ALA A 127 -1.93 6.94 -15.96
C ALA A 127 -0.61 7.63 -16.33
N TYR A 128 0.52 7.29 -15.68
CA TYR A 128 1.80 7.92 -16.04
C TYR A 128 2.36 7.42 -17.38
N GLN A 129 2.03 6.20 -17.81
CA GLN A 129 2.45 5.66 -19.11
C GLN A 129 1.70 6.34 -20.25
N ASP A 130 0.42 6.59 -20.06
CA ASP A 130 -0.42 7.34 -21.00
C ASP A 130 0.05 8.79 -21.09
N LEU A 131 0.37 9.40 -19.94
CA LEU A 131 0.97 10.74 -19.91
C LEU A 131 2.31 10.80 -20.66
N GLU A 132 3.19 9.81 -20.46
CA GLU A 132 4.46 9.70 -21.18
C GLU A 132 4.23 9.51 -22.69
N SER A 133 3.24 8.69 -23.05
CA SER A 133 2.83 8.42 -24.44
C SER A 133 2.38 9.68 -25.16
N VAL A 134 1.44 10.42 -24.56
CA VAL A 134 0.83 11.61 -25.16
C VAL A 134 1.85 12.70 -25.45
N PHE A 135 2.78 12.95 -24.51
CA PHE A 135 3.68 14.09 -24.62
C PHE A 135 5.06 13.79 -25.22
N PHE A 136 5.54 12.54 -25.16
CA PHE A 136 6.91 12.22 -25.58
C PHE A 136 7.01 11.15 -26.66
N PHE A 137 6.02 10.25 -26.81
CA PHE A 137 6.10 9.17 -27.80
C PHE A 137 5.25 9.44 -29.04
N LEU A 138 3.95 9.71 -28.87
CA LEU A 138 3.03 9.94 -29.99
C LEU A 138 3.43 11.11 -30.90
N PRO A 139 3.92 12.25 -30.38
CA PRO A 139 4.38 13.37 -31.22
C PRO A 139 5.61 13.04 -32.07
N GLU A 140 6.34 11.95 -31.78
CA GLU A 140 7.49 11.52 -32.59
C GLU A 140 7.08 10.56 -33.74
N ILE A 141 5.82 10.11 -33.79
CA ILE A 141 5.32 9.19 -34.81
C ILE A 141 4.73 9.99 -35.98
N PRO A 142 5.37 9.99 -37.18
CA PRO A 142 4.93 10.80 -38.31
C PRO A 142 3.48 10.53 -38.75
N GLU A 143 3.07 9.27 -38.80
CA GLU A 143 1.73 8.85 -39.21
C GLU A 143 0.64 9.37 -38.24
N PHE A 144 0.97 9.44 -36.95
CA PHE A 144 0.08 9.98 -35.93
C PHE A 144 -0.12 11.50 -36.12
N ILE A 145 0.96 12.23 -36.40
CA ILE A 145 0.91 13.67 -36.67
C ILE A 145 0.11 13.96 -37.95
N GLU A 146 0.30 13.15 -39.00
CA GLU A 146 -0.42 13.29 -40.27
C GLU A 146 -1.92 13.06 -40.07
N THR A 147 -2.28 11.96 -39.41
CA THR A 147 -3.69 11.62 -39.12
C THR A 147 -4.37 12.67 -38.24
N THR A 148 -3.69 13.16 -37.20
CA THR A 148 -4.25 14.20 -36.31
C THR A 148 -4.41 15.55 -37.02
N LYS A 149 -3.51 15.90 -37.95
CA LYS A 149 -3.71 17.04 -38.85
C LYS A 149 -4.94 16.88 -39.74
N GLU A 150 -5.13 15.72 -40.37
CA GLU A 150 -6.32 15.48 -41.21
C GLU A 150 -7.63 15.59 -40.41
N LEU A 151 -7.64 15.06 -39.18
CA LEU A 151 -8.81 15.11 -38.30
C LEU A 151 -9.13 16.51 -37.76
N SER A 152 -8.14 17.40 -37.65
CA SER A 152 -8.34 18.78 -37.20
C SER A 152 -8.83 19.74 -38.29
N LEU A 153 -8.88 19.29 -39.54
CA LEU A 153 -9.35 20.06 -40.70
C LEU A 153 -10.82 19.81 -41.04
N ILE A 154 -11.49 18.88 -40.35
CA ILE A 154 -12.92 18.55 -40.47
C ILE A 154 -13.72 19.29 -39.39
#